data_AF-A0AA40HR04-F1
#
_entry.id   AF-A0AA40HR04-F1
#
_cell.length_a   1.000
_cell.length_b   1.000
_cell.length_c   1.000
_cell.angle_alpha   90.00
_cell.angle_beta   90.00
_cell.angle_gamma   90.00
#
_symmetry.space_group_name_H-M   'P 1'
#
loop_
_entity.id
_entity.type
_entity.pdbx_description
1 polymer ?
#
loop_
_entity_poly.entity_id
_entity_poly.type
_entity_poly.pdbx_seq_one_letter_code
_entity_poly.pdbx_strand_id
1 'polypeptide(L)'
;MNIHGLMDEYLEMVLQFGFTTIFVAAFPLAPLLALLNNIIEIRLDAYKFVTQWRRPLPARATDIGIWYGILEGIGILAVITNAFVIAITSDYIPRFVYEYKYGPCAGHFEYGEKMLSFSSSCLKGYVNNSLSFFNLSELGLGKSGYCSIFVFVDFRYRDYRGPPWSSKPYEFTLQYWHILAARLAFIIVFEHLVFGIKSFIAYLIPDVPKNLYDRIRREKYLVQEMMYEAELEHLQQQRRKSGHPVHHEWP
;
A
#
# COMPACT_ATOMS: atom_id res chain seq x y z
N MET A 1 24.72 -15.20 -18.07
CA MET A 1 23.45 -15.38 -17.34
C MET A 1 22.35 -15.02 -18.32
N ASN A 2 21.42 -15.92 -18.63
CA ASN A 2 20.31 -15.53 -19.50
C ASN A 2 19.51 -14.48 -18.73
N ILE A 3 19.46 -13.26 -19.25
CA ILE A 3 18.74 -12.13 -18.64
C ILE A 3 17.31 -12.54 -18.25
N HIS A 4 16.70 -13.39 -19.08
CA HIS A 4 15.38 -13.98 -18.84
C HIS A 4 15.24 -14.67 -17.48
N GLY A 5 16.21 -15.47 -17.05
CA GLY A 5 16.11 -16.22 -15.80
C GLY A 5 16.03 -15.33 -14.56
N LEU A 6 16.87 -14.29 -14.48
CA LEU A 6 16.84 -13.36 -13.34
C LEU A 6 15.58 -12.50 -13.32
N MET A 7 15.07 -12.12 -14.51
CA MET A 7 13.85 -11.33 -14.62
C MET A 7 12.64 -12.09 -14.09
N ASP A 8 12.57 -13.41 -14.31
CA ASP A 8 11.49 -14.25 -13.80
C ASP A 8 11.54 -14.35 -12.27
N GLU A 9 12.71 -14.53 -11.66
CA GLU A 9 12.86 -14.55 -10.19
C GLU A 9 12.46 -13.20 -9.57
N TYR A 10 12.85 -12.07 -10.19
CA TYR A 10 12.40 -10.75 -9.72
C TYR A 10 10.89 -10.53 -9.91
N LEU A 11 10.33 -11.00 -11.02
CA LEU A 11 8.90 -10.89 -11.30
C LEU A 11 8.08 -11.62 -10.24
N GLU A 12 8.49 -12.84 -9.87
CA GLU A 12 7.84 -13.62 -8.82
C GLU A 12 7.82 -12.87 -7.49
N MET A 13 8.97 -12.33 -7.07
CA MET A 13 9.08 -11.55 -5.83
C MET A 13 8.24 -10.27 -5.87
N VAL A 14 8.19 -9.59 -7.01
CA VAL A 14 7.41 -8.35 -7.19
C VAL A 14 5.91 -8.64 -7.19
N LEU A 15 5.46 -9.74 -7.81
CA LEU A 15 4.06 -10.17 -7.76
C LEU A 15 3.65 -10.49 -6.32
N GLN A 16 4.49 -11.19 -5.56
CA GLN A 16 4.24 -11.48 -4.15
C GLN A 16 4.17 -10.19 -3.32
N PHE A 17 5.05 -9.21 -3.58
CA PHE A 17 4.95 -7.88 -2.98
C PHE A 17 3.63 -7.18 -3.34
N GLY A 18 3.17 -7.29 -4.58
CA GLY A 18 1.89 -6.77 -5.02
C GLY A 18 0.71 -7.38 -4.25
N PHE A 19 0.64 -8.70 -4.16
CA PHE A 19 -0.43 -9.39 -3.42
C PHE A 19 -0.46 -9.03 -1.93
N THR A 20 0.72 -8.85 -1.32
CA THR A 20 0.81 -8.52 0.11
C THR A 20 0.50 -7.06 0.43
N THR A 21 0.67 -6.15 -0.52
CA THR A 21 0.47 -4.71 -0.28
C THR A 21 -0.87 -4.20 -0.79
N ILE A 22 -1.31 -4.59 -1.98
CA ILE A 22 -2.54 -4.08 -2.63
C ILE A 22 -3.81 -4.61 -1.95
N PHE A 23 -3.80 -5.83 -1.43
CA PHE A 23 -4.99 -6.52 -0.90
C PHE A 23 -4.95 -6.77 0.60
N VAL A 24 -4.04 -6.11 1.32
CA VAL A 24 -3.86 -6.34 2.77
C VAL A 24 -5.11 -5.99 3.58
N ALA A 25 -5.87 -4.98 3.15
CA ALA A 25 -7.12 -4.60 3.81
C ALA A 25 -8.22 -5.68 3.72
N ALA A 26 -8.17 -6.52 2.67
CA ALA A 26 -9.13 -7.62 2.49
C ALA A 26 -8.65 -8.91 3.17
N PHE A 27 -7.35 -9.19 3.14
CA PHE A 27 -6.77 -10.42 3.70
C PHE A 27 -5.54 -10.13 4.56
N PRO A 28 -5.70 -9.98 5.89
CA PRO A 28 -4.62 -9.57 6.79
C PRO A 28 -3.54 -10.66 6.99
N LEU A 29 -3.82 -11.91 6.61
CA LEU A 29 -2.87 -13.03 6.73
C LEU A 29 -1.90 -13.14 5.55
N ALA A 30 -2.06 -12.33 4.49
CA ALA A 30 -1.17 -12.34 3.32
C ALA A 30 0.32 -12.20 3.68
N PRO A 31 0.75 -11.27 4.55
CA PRO A 31 2.16 -11.12 4.91
C PRO A 31 2.76 -12.36 5.57
N LEU A 32 1.98 -13.11 6.35
CA LEU A 32 2.44 -14.34 6.98
C LEU A 32 2.69 -15.43 5.94
N LEU A 33 1.77 -15.61 4.99
CA LEU A 33 1.94 -16.57 3.89
C LEU A 33 3.12 -16.20 3.00
N ALA A 34 3.31 -14.91 2.73
CA ALA A 34 4.45 -14.41 1.99
C ALA A 34 5.78 -14.66 2.71
N LEU A 35 5.82 -14.50 4.04
CA LEU A 35 7.00 -14.82 4.83
C LEU A 35 7.35 -16.30 4.75
N LEU A 36 6.36 -17.19 4.87
CA LEU A 36 6.58 -18.64 4.73
C LEU A 36 7.06 -18.99 3.31
N ASN A 37 6.46 -18.38 2.28
CA ASN A 37 6.89 -18.56 0.91
C ASN A 37 8.35 -18.14 0.73
N ASN A 38 8.72 -16.93 1.18
CA ASN A 38 10.09 -16.41 1.11
C ASN A 38 11.13 -17.31 1.80
N ILE A 39 10.79 -17.93 2.94
CA ILE A 39 11.71 -18.84 3.64
C ILE A 39 12.00 -20.09 2.81
N ILE A 40 10.97 -20.65 2.18
CA ILE A 40 11.11 -21.82 1.31
C ILE A 40 11.85 -21.41 0.03
N GLU A 41 11.46 -20.29 -0.57
CA GLU A 41 11.98 -19.81 -1.85
C GLU A 41 13.49 -19.56 -1.80
N ILE A 42 13.99 -18.90 -0.74
CA ILE A 42 15.44 -18.69 -0.57
C ILE A 42 16.22 -20.01 -0.60
N ARG A 43 15.64 -21.11 -0.08
CA ARG A 43 16.29 -22.44 -0.09
C ARG A 43 16.19 -23.11 -1.45
N LEU A 44 15.03 -23.00 -2.10
CA LEU A 44 14.80 -23.56 -3.44
C LEU A 44 15.66 -22.87 -4.49
N ASP A 45 15.78 -21.55 -4.45
CA ASP A 45 16.64 -20.78 -5.35
C ASP A 45 18.12 -21.10 -5.14
N ALA A 46 18.56 -21.21 -3.89
CA ALA A 46 19.93 -21.65 -3.61
C ALA A 46 20.20 -23.06 -4.19
N TYR A 47 19.26 -23.98 -4.06
CA TYR A 47 19.37 -25.32 -4.62
C TYR A 47 19.38 -25.32 -6.17
N LYS A 48 18.50 -24.51 -6.79
CA LYS A 48 18.41 -24.26 -8.24
C LYS A 48 19.76 -23.77 -8.79
N PHE A 49 20.37 -22.76 -8.15
CA PHE A 49 21.66 -22.22 -8.56
C PHE A 49 22.83 -23.18 -8.37
N VAL A 50 22.83 -24.01 -7.33
CA VAL A 50 23.95 -24.92 -7.04
C VAL A 50 23.89 -26.21 -7.86
N THR A 51 22.70 -26.77 -8.09
CA THR A 51 22.55 -28.12 -8.70
C THR A 51 22.05 -28.12 -10.13
N GLN A 52 21.18 -27.18 -10.53
CA GLN A 52 20.50 -27.23 -11.83
C GLN A 52 21.16 -26.34 -12.88
N TRP A 53 21.75 -25.22 -12.46
CA TRP A 53 22.26 -24.20 -13.39
C TRP A 53 23.77 -24.29 -13.57
N ARG A 54 24.24 -23.94 -14.78
CA ARG A 54 25.67 -23.73 -15.02
C ARG A 54 26.10 -22.39 -14.41
N ARG A 55 27.29 -22.37 -13.79
CA ARG A 55 27.86 -21.18 -13.17
C ARG A 55 27.77 -19.95 -14.09
N PRO A 56 27.05 -18.88 -13.69
CA PRO A 56 26.96 -17.65 -14.47
C PRO A 56 28.26 -16.84 -14.39
N LEU A 57 28.50 -16.01 -15.42
CA LEU A 57 29.57 -15.01 -15.38
C LEU A 57 29.16 -13.89 -14.42
N PRO A 58 30.04 -13.48 -13.49
CA PRO A 58 29.74 -12.41 -12.55
C PRO A 58 29.63 -11.07 -13.29
N ALA A 59 28.53 -10.35 -13.05
CA ALA A 59 28.35 -8.97 -13.47
C ALA A 59 28.30 -8.08 -12.22
N ARG A 60 28.92 -6.89 -12.30
CA ARG A 60 28.82 -5.89 -11.23
C ARG A 60 27.59 -5.02 -11.49
N ALA A 61 26.70 -4.94 -10.52
CA ALA A 61 25.57 -4.02 -10.49
C ALA A 61 25.58 -3.28 -9.16
N THR A 62 25.29 -1.98 -9.18
CA THR A 62 25.18 -1.16 -7.96
C THR A 62 23.83 -1.33 -7.29
N ASP A 63 22.78 -1.54 -8.09
CA ASP A 63 21.37 -1.52 -7.67
C ASP A 63 20.56 -2.60 -8.37
N ILE A 64 19.33 -2.83 -7.89
CA ILE A 64 18.35 -3.74 -8.50
C ILE A 64 17.78 -3.23 -9.84
N GLY A 65 18.07 -1.98 -10.22
CA GLY A 65 17.66 -1.39 -11.49
C GLY A 65 16.19 -0.96 -11.54
N ILE A 66 15.52 -1.20 -12.66
CA ILE A 66 14.13 -0.76 -12.93
C ILE A 66 13.11 -1.28 -11.91
N TRP A 67 13.40 -2.41 -11.28
CA TRP A 67 12.55 -3.05 -10.28
C TRP A 67 12.28 -2.15 -9.07
N TYR A 68 13.22 -1.26 -8.71
CA TYR A 68 12.99 -0.27 -7.65
C TYR A 68 11.81 0.64 -7.98
N GLY A 69 11.77 1.20 -9.20
CA GLY A 69 10.68 2.06 -9.65
C GLY A 69 9.34 1.33 -9.75
N ILE A 70 9.37 0.04 -10.13
CA ILE A 70 8.16 -0.81 -10.15
C ILE A 70 7.62 -1.03 -8.73
N LEU A 71 8.49 -1.36 -7.76
CA LEU A 71 8.10 -1.53 -6.36
C LEU A 71 7.55 -0.23 -5.77
N GLU A 72 8.15 0.91 -6.09
CA GLU A 72 7.65 2.22 -5.68
C GLU A 72 6.26 2.52 -6.28
N GLY A 73 6.07 2.24 -7.57
CA GLY A 73 4.79 2.38 -8.26
C GLY A 73 3.70 1.49 -7.67
N ILE A 74 4.02 0.21 -7.39
CA ILE A 74 3.12 -0.70 -6.69
C ILE A 74 2.79 -0.18 -5.29
N GLY A 75 3.76 0.38 -4.57
CA GLY A 75 3.54 0.98 -3.26
C GLY A 75 2.57 2.17 -3.29
N ILE A 76 2.62 3.02 -4.31
CA ILE A 76 1.65 4.11 -4.50
C ILE A 76 0.26 3.55 -4.84
N LEU A 77 0.20 2.59 -5.78
CA LEU A 77 -1.05 1.94 -6.17
C LEU A 77 -1.70 1.19 -5.00
N ALA A 78 -0.92 0.59 -4.11
CA ALA A 78 -1.38 -0.10 -2.92
C ALA A 78 -2.15 0.84 -1.97
N VAL A 79 -1.70 2.08 -1.79
CA VAL A 79 -2.42 3.05 -0.95
C VAL A 79 -3.81 3.35 -1.51
N ILE A 80 -3.88 3.64 -2.81
CA ILE A 80 -5.13 3.98 -3.51
C ILE A 80 -6.08 2.78 -3.47
N THR A 81 -5.61 1.61 -3.88
CA THR A 81 -6.43 0.39 -3.93
C THR A 81 -6.97 -0.01 -2.56
N ASN A 82 -6.16 0.03 -1.49
CA ASN A 82 -6.65 -0.25 -0.14
C ASN A 82 -7.70 0.78 0.33
N ALA A 83 -7.56 2.06 -0.03
CA ALA A 83 -8.57 3.07 0.27
C ALA A 83 -9.93 2.71 -0.36
N PHE A 84 -9.93 2.31 -1.64
CA PHE A 84 -11.12 1.85 -2.35
C PHE A 84 -11.70 0.54 -1.77
N VAL A 85 -10.86 -0.43 -1.43
CA VAL A 85 -11.29 -1.70 -0.83
C VAL A 85 -12.02 -1.44 0.49
N ILE A 86 -11.48 -0.58 1.35
CA ILE A 86 -12.11 -0.22 2.63
C ILE A 86 -13.38 0.60 2.40
N ALA A 87 -13.40 1.52 1.44
CA ALA A 87 -14.56 2.41 1.26
C ALA A 87 -15.74 1.73 0.55
N ILE A 88 -15.48 0.96 -0.50
CA ILE A 88 -16.51 0.44 -1.39
C ILE A 88 -16.89 -1.00 -1.03
N THR A 89 -15.90 -1.86 -0.83
CA THR A 89 -16.13 -3.30 -0.62
C THR A 89 -16.49 -3.61 0.83
N SER A 90 -15.91 -2.90 1.80
CA SER A 90 -16.23 -3.10 3.21
C SER A 90 -17.55 -2.45 3.61
N ASP A 91 -18.26 -3.08 4.55
CA ASP A 91 -19.43 -2.53 5.22
C ASP A 91 -19.05 -1.54 6.35
N TYR A 92 -17.78 -1.16 6.46
CA TYR A 92 -17.31 -0.24 7.49
C TYR A 92 -17.98 1.14 7.42
N ILE A 93 -17.96 1.78 6.26
CA ILE A 93 -18.50 3.15 6.10
C ILE A 93 -20.03 3.20 6.28
N PRO A 94 -20.83 2.29 5.66
CA PRO A 94 -22.28 2.29 5.89
C PRO A 94 -22.67 2.05 7.34
N ARG A 95 -21.95 1.17 8.06
CA ARG A 95 -22.16 0.94 9.50
C ARG A 95 -21.84 2.18 10.31
N PHE A 96 -20.74 2.86 10.02
CA PHE A 96 -20.35 4.11 10.68
C PHE A 96 -21.39 5.23 10.47
N VAL A 97 -21.86 5.43 9.23
CA VAL A 97 -22.90 6.42 8.92
C VAL A 97 -24.22 6.08 9.61
N TYR A 98 -24.57 4.79 9.67
CA TYR A 98 -25.77 4.35 10.39
C TYR A 98 -25.63 4.66 11.88
N GLU A 99 -24.56 4.24 12.52
CA GLU A 99 -24.31 4.45 13.95
C GLU A 99 -24.40 5.94 14.35
N TYR A 100 -23.82 6.82 13.54
CA TYR A 100 -23.77 8.25 13.85
C TYR A 100 -25.08 9.00 13.57
N LYS A 101 -25.83 8.63 12.53
CA LYS A 101 -26.99 9.43 12.04
C LYS A 101 -28.35 8.73 12.09
N TYR A 102 -28.40 7.41 12.04
CA TYR A 102 -29.65 6.64 11.86
C TYR A 102 -29.89 5.55 12.90
N GLY A 103 -28.86 5.19 13.67
CA GLY A 103 -28.92 4.15 14.68
C GLY A 103 -29.58 4.64 15.96
N PRO A 104 -29.92 3.73 16.89
CA PRO A 104 -30.44 4.08 18.21
C PRO A 104 -29.52 5.00 19.03
N CYS A 105 -28.24 5.08 18.66
CA CYS A 105 -27.26 5.97 19.29
C CYS A 105 -27.15 7.36 18.62
N ALA A 106 -27.83 7.57 17.48
CA ALA A 106 -27.88 8.86 16.79
C ALA A 106 -28.73 9.85 17.59
N GLY A 107 -28.09 10.62 18.48
CA GLY A 107 -28.75 11.60 19.36
C GLY A 107 -28.26 11.60 20.81
N HIS A 108 -27.38 10.66 21.20
CA HIS A 108 -26.87 10.56 22.59
C HIS A 108 -25.87 11.65 23.01
N PHE A 109 -25.78 12.78 22.29
CA PHE A 109 -24.98 13.93 22.72
C PHE A 109 -25.76 14.92 23.60
N GLU A 110 -27.06 14.72 23.83
CA GLU A 110 -27.88 15.73 24.53
C GLU A 110 -28.30 15.36 25.96
N TYR A 111 -28.05 14.17 26.49
CA TYR A 111 -28.21 13.93 27.94
C TYR A 111 -27.22 12.88 28.45
N GLY A 112 -26.37 13.30 29.38
CA GLY A 112 -25.34 12.47 29.97
C GLY A 112 -25.93 11.28 30.71
N GLU A 113 -25.77 10.08 30.17
CA GLU A 113 -25.50 8.88 30.95
C GLU A 113 -24.83 7.80 30.09
N LYS A 114 -23.68 7.33 30.59
CA LYS A 114 -23.02 6.05 30.30
C LYS A 114 -22.39 5.84 28.91
N MET A 115 -21.26 6.52 28.75
CA MET A 115 -20.11 6.12 27.94
C MET A 115 -19.46 4.83 28.49
N LEU A 116 -20.14 3.68 28.48
CA LEU A 116 -19.48 2.39 28.78
C LEU A 116 -20.07 1.17 28.05
N SER A 117 -21.12 1.31 27.24
CA SER A 117 -21.65 0.23 26.38
C SER A 117 -21.72 0.67 24.92
N PHE A 118 -20.61 1.18 24.38
CA PHE A 118 -20.61 1.97 23.15
C PHE A 118 -20.64 1.20 21.83
N SER A 119 -20.53 -0.15 21.79
CA SER A 119 -20.36 -0.82 20.48
C SER A 119 -21.41 -1.86 20.09
N SER A 120 -21.94 -2.66 21.03
CA SER A 120 -22.83 -3.78 20.66
C SER A 120 -24.30 -3.38 20.50
N SER A 121 -24.77 -2.32 21.17
CA SER A 121 -26.18 -1.89 21.12
C SER A 121 -26.48 -0.86 20.03
N CYS A 122 -25.48 -0.15 19.51
CA CYS A 122 -25.68 0.94 18.53
C CYS A 122 -25.96 0.47 17.10
N LEU A 123 -25.56 -0.77 16.75
CA LEU A 123 -25.86 -1.40 15.46
C LEU A 123 -27.15 -2.22 15.47
N LYS A 124 -27.93 -2.17 16.57
CA LYS A 124 -29.20 -2.91 16.66
C LYS A 124 -30.17 -2.41 15.60
N GLY A 125 -30.61 -3.31 14.73
CA GLY A 125 -31.50 -2.98 13.61
C GLY A 125 -30.80 -2.56 12.31
N TYR A 126 -29.46 -2.54 12.27
CA TYR A 126 -28.69 -2.19 11.07
C TYR A 126 -29.10 -3.02 9.85
N VAL A 127 -29.17 -4.34 9.98
CA VAL A 127 -29.54 -5.25 8.88
C VAL A 127 -30.96 -4.95 8.36
N ASN A 128 -31.89 -4.60 9.24
CA ASN A 128 -33.25 -4.26 8.85
C ASN A 128 -33.33 -2.91 8.13
N ASN A 129 -32.46 -1.96 8.47
CA ASN A 129 -32.36 -0.66 7.81
C ASN A 129 -31.56 -0.71 6.50
N SER A 130 -30.56 -1.59 6.39
CA SER A 130 -29.71 -1.72 5.19
C SER A 130 -30.38 -2.45 4.02
N LEU A 131 -31.57 -3.01 4.24
CA LEU A 131 -32.30 -3.77 3.25
C LEU A 131 -33.49 -2.96 2.73
N SER A 132 -33.57 -2.78 1.42
CA SER A 132 -34.72 -2.18 0.75
C SER A 132 -35.73 -3.25 0.34
N PHE A 133 -37.00 -2.86 0.31
CA PHE A 133 -38.11 -3.74 -0.09
C PHE A 133 -38.36 -3.65 -1.60
N PHE A 134 -38.63 -4.79 -2.21
CA PHE A 134 -38.94 -4.92 -3.61
C PHE A 134 -40.21 -5.73 -3.83
N ASN A 135 -41.16 -5.17 -4.57
CA ASN A 135 -42.40 -5.85 -4.94
C ASN A 135 -42.32 -6.38 -6.38
N LEU A 136 -42.58 -7.67 -6.57
CA LEU A 136 -42.54 -8.33 -7.89
C LEU A 136 -43.64 -7.89 -8.84
N SER A 137 -44.71 -7.27 -8.33
CA SER A 137 -45.79 -6.73 -9.17
C SER A 137 -45.27 -5.73 -10.22
N GLU A 138 -44.18 -5.03 -9.92
CA GLU A 138 -43.56 -4.02 -10.78
C GLU A 138 -42.81 -4.59 -11.99
N LEU A 139 -42.39 -5.86 -11.97
CA LEU A 139 -41.74 -6.47 -13.15
C LEU A 139 -42.72 -6.82 -14.27
N GLY A 140 -44.03 -6.59 -14.10
CA GLY A 140 -45.03 -7.02 -15.07
C GLY A 140 -45.11 -8.55 -15.24
N LEU A 141 -44.51 -9.31 -14.32
CA LEU A 141 -44.47 -10.77 -14.31
C LEU A 141 -45.86 -11.40 -14.15
N GLY A 142 -46.90 -10.62 -13.85
CA GLY A 142 -48.29 -11.08 -13.85
C GLY A 142 -48.80 -11.63 -15.20
N LYS A 143 -48.03 -11.51 -16.30
CA LYS A 143 -48.34 -12.11 -17.61
C LYS A 143 -47.60 -13.42 -17.91
N SER A 144 -46.55 -13.75 -17.15
CA SER A 144 -45.78 -14.97 -17.31
C SER A 144 -46.20 -15.91 -16.20
N GLY A 145 -46.69 -17.11 -16.52
CA GLY A 145 -47.40 -18.05 -15.62
C GLY A 145 -46.64 -18.61 -14.40
N TYR A 146 -45.78 -17.81 -13.77
CA TYR A 146 -45.23 -18.04 -12.45
C TYR A 146 -46.30 -17.86 -11.38
N CYS A 147 -46.14 -18.58 -10.27
CA CYS A 147 -47.14 -18.73 -9.22
C CYS A 147 -47.59 -17.37 -8.64
N SER A 148 -48.90 -17.12 -8.65
CA SER A 148 -49.56 -15.94 -8.06
C SER A 148 -49.28 -15.75 -6.56
N ILE A 149 -48.72 -16.75 -5.90
CA ILE A 149 -48.19 -16.68 -4.52
C ILE A 149 -47.04 -15.66 -4.39
N PHE A 150 -46.23 -15.46 -5.42
CA PHE A 150 -45.08 -14.54 -5.37
C PHE A 150 -45.43 -13.07 -5.55
N VAL A 151 -46.68 -12.75 -5.92
CA VAL A 151 -47.12 -11.37 -6.19
C VAL A 151 -47.37 -10.58 -4.89
N PHE A 152 -47.56 -11.27 -3.76
CA PHE A 152 -47.85 -10.66 -2.45
C PHE A 152 -46.68 -10.72 -1.46
N VAL A 153 -45.50 -11.16 -1.91
CA VAL A 153 -44.31 -11.31 -1.06
C VAL A 153 -43.33 -10.19 -1.38
N ASP A 154 -43.06 -9.33 -0.40
CA ASP A 154 -42.00 -8.34 -0.51
C ASP A 154 -40.64 -9.01 -0.31
N PHE A 155 -39.75 -8.88 -1.29
CA PHE A 155 -38.37 -9.35 -1.18
C PHE A 155 -37.47 -8.24 -0.66
N ARG A 156 -36.41 -8.63 0.02
CA ARG A 156 -35.40 -7.71 0.55
C ARG A 156 -34.11 -7.83 -0.24
N TYR A 157 -33.56 -6.70 -0.64
CA TYR A 157 -32.28 -6.63 -1.34
C TYR A 157 -31.38 -5.56 -0.73
N ARG A 158 -30.08 -5.69 -0.95
CA ARG A 158 -29.08 -4.79 -0.37
C ARG A 158 -28.94 -3.53 -1.21
N ASP A 159 -29.77 -2.54 -0.91
CA ASP A 159 -29.67 -1.20 -1.49
C ASP A 159 -30.35 -0.16 -0.58
N TYR A 160 -30.05 1.12 -0.78
CA TYR A 160 -30.60 2.23 0.01
C TYR A 160 -31.69 2.97 -0.78
N ARG A 161 -32.69 2.23 -1.22
CA ARG A 161 -33.82 2.74 -2.02
C ARG A 161 -35.11 2.87 -1.22
N GLY A 162 -35.96 3.80 -1.66
CA GLY A 162 -37.27 4.04 -1.06
C GLY A 162 -38.17 2.80 -1.17
N PRO A 163 -38.97 2.48 -0.13
CA PRO A 163 -39.88 1.35 -0.16
C PRO A 163 -41.04 1.57 -1.15
N PRO A 164 -41.75 0.50 -1.55
CA PRO A 164 -42.81 0.58 -2.57
C PRO A 164 -44.02 1.45 -2.16
N TRP A 165 -44.24 1.64 -0.86
CA TRP A 165 -45.31 2.50 -0.32
C TRP A 165 -44.89 3.96 -0.10
N SER A 166 -43.68 4.35 -0.51
CA SER A 166 -43.21 5.74 -0.44
C SER A 166 -43.82 6.59 -1.56
N SER A 167 -43.84 7.92 -1.39
CA SER A 167 -44.26 8.86 -2.44
C SER A 167 -43.41 8.77 -3.72
N LYS A 168 -42.17 8.30 -3.58
CA LYS A 168 -41.24 8.00 -4.67
C LYS A 168 -40.65 6.60 -4.49
N PRO A 169 -41.31 5.56 -5.01
CA PRO A 169 -40.86 4.18 -4.83
C PRO A 169 -39.57 3.92 -5.63
N TYR A 170 -38.66 3.11 -5.09
CA TYR A 170 -37.41 2.66 -5.73
C TYR A 170 -36.37 3.74 -6.06
N GLU A 171 -36.62 5.01 -5.75
CA GLU A 171 -35.63 6.08 -5.88
C GLU A 171 -34.55 6.02 -4.77
N PHE A 172 -33.39 6.62 -5.02
CA PHE A 172 -32.31 6.72 -4.04
C PHE A 172 -32.72 7.58 -2.85
N THR A 173 -32.56 7.04 -1.65
CA THR A 173 -32.85 7.76 -0.40
C THR A 173 -31.75 8.74 -0.05
N LEU A 174 -32.02 9.69 0.86
CA LEU A 174 -30.97 10.54 1.44
C LEU A 174 -29.88 9.72 2.16
N GLN A 175 -30.21 8.53 2.69
CA GLN A 175 -29.22 7.64 3.31
C GLN A 175 -28.16 7.20 2.29
N TYR A 176 -28.57 6.87 1.07
CA TYR A 176 -27.66 6.52 -0.03
C TYR A 176 -26.62 7.62 -0.26
N TRP A 177 -27.07 8.88 -0.36
CA TRP A 177 -26.21 10.03 -0.61
C TRP A 177 -25.26 10.32 0.55
N HIS A 178 -25.71 10.19 1.81
CA HIS A 178 -24.81 10.32 2.96
C HIS A 178 -23.72 9.25 2.96
N ILE A 179 -24.06 8.00 2.64
CA ILE A 179 -23.09 6.91 2.56
C ILE A 179 -22.11 7.14 1.42
N LEU A 180 -22.59 7.56 0.25
CA LEU A 180 -21.74 7.87 -0.89
C LEU A 180 -20.77 9.03 -0.58
N ALA A 181 -21.28 10.11 0.02
CA ALA A 181 -20.44 11.24 0.43
C ALA A 181 -19.38 10.81 1.47
N ALA A 182 -19.77 10.02 2.46
CA ALA A 182 -18.85 9.49 3.47
C ALA A 182 -17.77 8.59 2.86
N ARG A 183 -18.12 7.77 1.84
CA ARG A 183 -17.16 6.95 1.09
C ARG A 183 -16.10 7.79 0.40
N LEU A 184 -16.53 8.81 -0.34
CA LEU A 184 -15.61 9.70 -1.05
C LEU A 184 -14.73 10.51 -0.09
N ALA A 185 -15.33 11.05 0.98
CA ALA A 185 -14.58 11.77 2.02
C ALA A 185 -13.52 10.89 2.69
N PHE A 186 -13.88 9.63 3.01
CA PHE A 186 -12.94 8.69 3.60
C PHE A 186 -11.76 8.41 2.67
N ILE A 187 -11.99 8.17 1.38
CA ILE A 187 -10.91 7.92 0.41
C ILE A 187 -9.93 9.09 0.39
N ILE A 188 -10.44 10.32 0.26
CA ILE A 188 -9.60 11.53 0.23
C ILE A 188 -8.77 11.65 1.51
N VAL A 189 -9.40 11.53 2.68
CA VAL A 189 -8.69 11.66 3.96
C VAL A 189 -7.66 10.55 4.15
N PHE A 190 -8.02 9.30 3.84
CA PHE A 190 -7.15 8.15 3.97
C PHE A 190 -5.92 8.26 3.07
N GLU A 191 -6.10 8.61 1.79
CA GLU A 191 -5.00 8.80 0.85
C GLU A 191 -4.03 9.88 1.32
N HIS A 192 -4.53 11.09 1.63
CA HIS A 192 -3.67 12.21 2.05
C HIS A 192 -2.94 11.91 3.37
N LEU A 193 -3.60 11.21 4.31
CA LEU A 193 -2.99 10.82 5.57
C LEU A 193 -1.85 9.82 5.33
N VAL A 194 -2.08 8.76 4.56
CA VAL A 194 -1.09 7.70 4.33
C VAL A 194 0.08 8.23 3.50
N PHE A 195 -0.18 9.03 2.45
CA PHE A 195 0.90 9.68 1.70
C PHE A 195 1.68 10.67 2.57
N GLY A 196 1.01 11.44 3.42
CA GLY A 196 1.64 12.34 4.38
C GLY A 196 2.58 11.60 5.34
N ILE A 197 2.12 10.47 5.90
CA ILE A 197 2.94 9.62 6.77
C ILE A 197 4.11 9.00 6.00
N LYS A 198 3.89 8.51 4.77
CA LYS A 198 4.96 7.95 3.92
C LYS A 198 6.05 9.01 3.68
N SER A 199 5.67 10.21 3.28
CA SER A 199 6.61 11.32 3.04
C SER A 199 7.33 11.75 4.32
N PHE A 200 6.62 11.75 5.46
CA PHE A 200 7.23 12.06 6.75
C PHE A 200 8.28 11.02 7.17
N ILE A 201 7.99 9.73 7.00
CA ILE A 201 8.94 8.64 7.28
C ILE A 201 10.16 8.74 6.35
N ALA A 202 9.93 8.99 5.06
CA ALA A 202 11.01 9.18 4.10
C ALA A 202 11.90 10.39 4.44
N TYR A 203 11.34 11.44 5.04
CA TYR A 203 12.10 12.59 5.53
C TYR A 203 12.92 12.27 6.80
N LEU A 204 12.40 11.42 7.69
CA LEU A 204 13.07 11.08 8.95
C LEU A 204 14.25 10.12 8.79
N ILE A 205 14.19 9.20 7.83
CA ILE A 205 15.19 8.15 7.66
C ILE A 205 16.22 8.63 6.63
N PRO A 206 17.50 8.85 7.01
CA PRO A 206 18.53 9.21 6.05
C PRO A 206 18.86 8.03 5.14
N ASP A 207 18.97 8.28 3.84
CA ASP A 207 19.24 7.24 2.82
C ASP A 207 20.57 6.50 3.02
N VAL A 208 21.54 7.13 3.68
CA VAL A 208 22.87 6.55 3.92
C VAL A 208 23.12 6.36 5.42
N PRO A 209 23.42 5.13 5.88
CA PRO A 209 23.71 4.88 7.30
C PRO A 209 25.05 5.51 7.72
N LYS A 210 25.11 6.04 8.96
CA LYS A 210 26.27 6.77 9.50
C LYS A 210 27.59 5.98 9.40
N ASN A 211 27.57 4.69 9.74
CA ASN A 211 28.76 3.84 9.68
C ASN A 211 29.35 3.74 8.26
N LEU A 212 28.50 3.74 7.23
CA LEU A 212 28.96 3.71 5.84
C LEU A 212 29.49 5.08 5.42
N TYR A 213 28.81 6.16 5.82
CA TYR A 213 29.28 7.52 5.60
C TYR A 213 30.68 7.75 6.16
N ASP A 214 30.93 7.27 7.38
CA ASP A 214 32.23 7.39 8.03
C ASP A 214 33.32 6.57 7.32
N ARG A 215 32.99 5.38 6.80
CA ARG A 215 33.92 4.57 6.00
C ARG A 215 34.26 5.24 4.67
N ILE A 216 33.25 5.73 3.94
CA ILE A 216 33.45 6.46 2.68
C ILE A 216 34.32 7.71 2.93
N ARG A 217 34.08 8.41 4.05
CA ARG A 217 34.88 9.58 4.43
C ARG A 217 36.34 9.22 4.73
N ARG A 218 36.58 8.12 5.43
CA ARG A 218 37.94 7.62 5.71
C ARG A 218 38.65 7.19 4.43
N GLU A 219 37.99 6.43 3.56
CA GLU A 219 38.58 6.00 2.27
C GLU A 219 38.91 7.21 1.39
N LYS A 220 38.03 8.21 1.32
CA LYS A 220 38.31 9.47 0.59
C LYS A 220 39.52 10.22 1.16
N TYR A 221 39.63 10.30 2.48
CA TYR A 221 40.76 10.95 3.14
C TYR A 221 42.08 10.24 2.81
N LEU A 222 42.13 8.91 2.96
CA LEU A 222 43.33 8.12 2.67
C LEU A 222 43.74 8.22 1.18
N VAL A 223 42.78 8.22 0.27
CA VAL A 223 43.05 8.40 -1.17
C VAL A 223 43.65 9.78 -1.45
N GLN A 224 43.14 10.83 -0.80
CA GLN A 224 43.68 12.19 -0.97
C GLN A 224 45.10 12.32 -0.42
N GLU A 225 45.39 11.69 0.73
CA GLU A 225 46.74 11.64 1.31
C GLU A 225 47.71 10.91 0.38
N MET A 226 47.35 9.73 -0.13
CA MET A 226 48.16 8.98 -1.10
C MET A 226 48.40 9.76 -2.41
N MET A 227 47.40 10.49 -2.90
CA MET A 227 47.57 11.32 -4.11
C MET A 227 48.56 12.48 -3.87
N TYR A 228 48.48 13.13 -2.72
CA TYR A 228 49.38 14.23 -2.36
C TYR A 228 50.83 13.74 -2.21
N GLU A 229 51.04 12.61 -1.54
CA GLU A 229 52.37 12.00 -1.41
C GLU A 229 52.95 11.61 -2.78
N ALA A 230 52.15 11.00 -3.66
CA ALA A 230 52.57 10.65 -5.01
C ALA A 230 52.95 11.87 -5.87
N GLU A 231 52.22 12.98 -5.73
CA GLU A 231 52.53 14.24 -6.42
C GLU A 231 53.84 14.85 -5.91
N LEU A 232 54.07 14.85 -4.58
CA LEU A 232 55.33 15.29 -3.99
C LEU A 232 56.52 14.47 -4.48
N GLU A 233 56.40 13.14 -4.53
CA GLU A 233 57.45 12.26 -5.05
C GLU A 233 57.75 12.54 -6.53
N HIS A 234 56.72 12.75 -7.34
CA HIS A 234 56.86 13.09 -8.75
C HIS A 234 57.59 14.42 -8.95
N LEU A 235 57.25 15.47 -8.18
CA LEU A 235 57.93 16.77 -8.20
C LEU A 235 59.41 16.66 -7.78
N GLN A 236 59.70 15.84 -6.77
CA GLN A 236 61.09 15.59 -6.33
C GLN A 236 61.91 14.88 -7.42
N GLN A 237 61.33 13.90 -8.12
CA GLN A 237 61.98 13.23 -9.24
C GLN A 237 62.19 14.17 -10.43
N GLN A 238 61.24 15.06 -10.74
CA GLN A 238 61.44 16.10 -11.75
C GLN A 238 62.60 17.02 -11.38
N ARG A 239 62.66 17.50 -10.12
CA ARG A 239 63.81 18.30 -9.62
C ARG A 239 65.14 17.58 -9.77
N ARG A 240 65.20 16.29 -9.42
CA ARG A 240 66.42 15.48 -9.57
C ARG A 240 66.84 15.33 -11.03
N LYS A 241 65.89 15.20 -11.96
CA LYS A 241 66.16 15.11 -13.40
C LYS A 241 66.51 16.45 -14.04
N SER A 242 65.95 17.57 -13.56
CA SER A 242 66.20 18.90 -14.12
C SER A 242 67.54 19.51 -13.72
N GLY A 243 68.30 18.88 -12.80
CA GLY A 243 69.72 19.16 -12.59
C GLY A 243 70.08 20.65 -12.49
N HIS A 244 69.36 21.43 -11.69
CA HIS A 244 69.80 22.78 -11.33
C HIS A 244 70.22 22.82 -9.86
N PRO A 245 71.51 23.06 -9.57
CA PRO A 245 71.98 23.23 -8.20
C PRO A 245 71.42 24.55 -7.68
N VAL A 246 70.59 24.48 -6.64
CA VAL A 246 70.19 25.68 -5.92
C VAL A 246 71.34 26.08 -5.03
N HIS A 247 72.04 27.15 -5.39
CA HIS A 247 72.93 27.86 -4.48
C HIS A 247 72.09 28.40 -3.32
N HIS A 248 72.40 27.95 -2.11
CA HIS A 248 71.99 28.62 -0.89
C HIS A 248 72.70 29.98 -0.83
N GLU A 249 72.00 31.05 -1.16
CA GLU A 249 72.37 32.38 -0.66
C GLU A 249 71.37 32.74 0.44
N TRP A 250 71.85 32.61 1.68
CA TRP A 250 71.40 33.43 2.80
C TRP A 250 71.82 34.88 2.50
N PRO A 251 70.94 35.88 2.71
CA PRO A 251 70.66 36.41 4.04
C PRO A 251 69.18 36.51 4.42
#